data_AF-A0A2E3NA46-F1
#
_entry.id   AF-A0A2E3NA46-F1
#
_cell.length_a   1.000
_cell.length_b   1.000
_cell.length_c   1.000
_cell.angle_alpha   90.00
_cell.angle_beta   90.00
_cell.angle_gamma   90.00
#
_symmetry.space_group_name_H-M   'P 1'
#
loop_
_entity.id
_entity.type
_entity.pdbx_description
1 polymer ?
#
loop_
_entity_poly.entity_id
_entity_poly.type
_entity_poly.pdbx_seq_one_letter_code
_entity_poly.pdbx_strand_id
1 'polypeptide(L)'
;MQTRFPFQYGIAAMTELPHVFGVMEGDYEGAEWRGLASEGLPPKWFTKDPETRFEEDLPAMVESIRHAADIVVNSKHDSVFSAWFSLYQQQDCWARTEEYPPLLAHLGTAFVERALIDGFCRGAGLSFVDAVRSNALGIELGRIHPELAGTDPSDWLPSAGQSIIARHTIGLGDPLRRSDIPEDERISDGLPHALSDAAVQYGLHH
;
A
#
# COMPACT_ATOMS: atom_id res chain seq x y z
N MET A 1 -13.09 4.61 8.21
CA MET A 1 -12.34 4.61 9.49
C MET A 1 -12.27 6.03 9.99
N GLN A 2 -12.40 6.25 11.29
CA GLN A 2 -12.21 7.55 11.93
C GLN A 2 -10.97 7.50 12.82
N THR A 3 -10.21 8.58 12.84
CA THR A 3 -9.05 8.78 13.73
C THR A 3 -9.53 9.26 15.10
N ARG A 4 -8.73 9.03 16.15
CA ARG A 4 -9.03 9.56 17.50
C ARG A 4 -8.94 11.08 17.56
N PHE A 5 -7.96 11.62 16.87
CA PHE A 5 -7.65 13.04 16.72
C PHE A 5 -7.07 13.27 15.32
N PRO A 6 -7.12 14.49 14.77
CA PRO A 6 -6.65 14.77 13.42
C PRO A 6 -5.17 14.37 13.23
N PHE A 7 -4.89 13.56 12.22
CA PHE A 7 -3.52 13.23 11.81
C PHE A 7 -3.07 14.14 10.68
N GLN A 8 -2.13 15.05 10.94
CA GLN A 8 -1.70 16.07 9.98
C GLN A 8 -0.44 15.66 9.21
N TYR A 9 -0.49 15.79 7.89
CA TYR A 9 0.62 15.56 6.97
C TYR A 9 0.51 16.46 5.75
N GLY A 10 1.63 17.05 5.33
CA GLY A 10 1.64 17.98 4.20
C GLY A 10 0.56 19.06 4.32
N ILE A 11 -0.35 19.10 3.35
CA ILE A 11 -1.44 20.07 3.26
C ILE A 11 -2.78 19.58 3.83
N ALA A 12 -2.83 18.40 4.45
CA ALA A 12 -4.07 17.79 4.95
C ALA A 12 -4.00 17.44 6.44
N ALA A 13 -5.16 17.50 7.09
CA ALA A 13 -5.39 16.94 8.41
C ALA A 13 -6.51 15.90 8.29
N MET A 14 -6.15 14.63 8.45
CA MET A 14 -7.07 13.52 8.25
C MET A 14 -7.79 13.19 9.55
N THR A 15 -9.10 13.35 9.55
CA THR A 15 -9.99 12.91 10.65
C THR A 15 -10.67 11.59 10.33
N GLU A 16 -10.91 11.31 9.06
CA GLU A 16 -11.52 10.08 8.56
C GLU A 16 -11.05 9.75 7.15
N LEU A 17 -11.19 8.47 6.77
CA LEU A 17 -10.96 8.01 5.41
C LEU A 17 -11.79 6.76 5.06
N PRO A 18 -12.27 6.64 3.81
CA PRO A 18 -12.90 5.42 3.32
C PRO A 18 -11.85 4.34 3.05
N HIS A 19 -12.26 3.08 3.21
CA HIS A 19 -11.43 1.92 2.88
C HIS A 19 -12.03 1.18 1.71
N VAL A 20 -11.18 0.73 0.80
CA VAL A 20 -11.55 -0.18 -0.26
C VAL A 20 -10.99 -1.56 0.05
N PHE A 21 -11.79 -2.58 -0.21
CA PHE A 21 -11.41 -3.98 -0.14
C PHE A 21 -11.67 -4.62 -1.50
N GLY A 22 -10.70 -5.38 -1.98
CA GLY A 22 -10.72 -6.01 -3.28
C GLY A 22 -10.44 -7.49 -3.15
N VAL A 23 -11.10 -8.25 -4.03
CA VAL A 23 -10.95 -9.69 -4.15
C VAL A 23 -10.61 -9.95 -5.60
N MET A 24 -9.55 -10.70 -5.85
CA MET A 24 -9.23 -11.23 -7.16
C MET A 24 -9.25 -12.75 -7.11
N GLU A 25 -9.71 -13.35 -8.19
CA GLU A 25 -9.80 -14.80 -8.33
C GLU A 25 -9.05 -15.20 -9.60
N GLY A 26 -8.45 -16.36 -9.57
CA GLY A 26 -7.71 -16.90 -10.70
C GLY A 26 -7.32 -18.34 -10.47
N ASP A 27 -6.47 -18.84 -11.37
CA ASP A 27 -5.98 -20.21 -11.36
C ASP A 27 -4.45 -20.21 -11.46
N TYR A 28 -3.81 -21.17 -10.81
CA TYR A 28 -2.41 -21.49 -11.00
C TYR A 28 -2.24 -23.01 -11.04
N GLU A 29 -1.79 -23.54 -12.18
CA GLU A 29 -1.62 -24.99 -12.40
C GLU A 29 -2.88 -25.83 -12.11
N GLY A 30 -4.07 -25.28 -12.36
CA GLY A 30 -5.35 -25.94 -12.08
C GLY A 30 -5.82 -25.81 -10.62
N ALA A 31 -5.08 -25.09 -9.78
CA ALA A 31 -5.49 -24.72 -8.44
C ALA A 31 -6.10 -23.30 -8.44
N GLU A 32 -7.41 -23.23 -8.20
CA GLU A 32 -8.12 -21.97 -8.00
C GLU A 32 -7.59 -21.24 -6.75
N TRP A 33 -7.46 -19.93 -6.86
CA TRP A 33 -7.05 -19.08 -5.75
C TRP A 33 -7.92 -17.83 -5.64
N ARG A 34 -7.91 -17.25 -4.44
CA ARG A 34 -8.59 -16.00 -4.11
C ARG A 34 -7.66 -15.11 -3.31
N GLY A 35 -7.27 -13.99 -3.91
CA GLY A 35 -6.38 -13.00 -3.34
C GLY A 35 -7.11 -11.77 -2.82
N LEU A 36 -6.59 -11.14 -1.78
CA LEU A 36 -7.18 -10.01 -1.08
C LEU A 36 -6.22 -8.82 -1.08
N ALA A 37 -6.78 -7.64 -1.29
CA ALA A 37 -6.10 -6.38 -1.00
C ALA A 37 -7.07 -5.41 -0.33
N SER A 38 -6.52 -4.52 0.48
CA SER A 38 -7.24 -3.39 1.03
C SER A 38 -6.39 -2.14 0.92
N GLU A 39 -7.05 -0.98 0.87
CA GLU A 39 -6.35 0.29 0.88
C GLU A 39 -7.20 1.36 1.56
N GLY A 40 -6.52 2.25 2.29
CA GLY A 40 -7.12 3.48 2.78
C GLY A 40 -7.01 4.54 1.70
N LEU A 41 -8.03 5.38 1.55
CA LEU A 41 -8.01 6.49 0.60
C LEU A 41 -7.89 7.83 1.35
N PRO A 42 -6.70 8.15 1.90
CA PRO A 42 -6.49 9.35 2.71
C PRO A 42 -6.58 10.62 1.88
N PRO A 43 -7.08 11.73 2.46
CA PRO A 43 -7.21 13.00 1.77
C PRO A 43 -5.85 13.53 1.32
N LYS A 44 -5.80 14.05 0.09
CA LYS A 44 -4.64 14.76 -0.50
C LYS A 44 -3.33 13.98 -0.61
N TRP A 45 -3.30 12.70 -0.27
CA TRP A 45 -2.08 11.91 -0.34
C TRP A 45 -1.64 11.63 -1.77
N PHE A 46 -2.59 11.23 -2.63
CA PHE A 46 -2.31 10.80 -4.00
C PHE A 46 -2.38 11.94 -5.02
N THR A 47 -3.34 12.86 -4.87
CA THR A 47 -3.59 13.98 -5.79
C THR A 47 -2.70 15.19 -5.50
N LYS A 48 -2.58 15.58 -4.22
CA LYS A 48 -1.83 16.75 -3.73
C LYS A 48 -2.24 18.10 -4.34
N ASP A 49 -3.44 18.17 -4.90
CA ASP A 49 -4.01 19.41 -5.42
C ASP A 49 -4.66 20.22 -4.28
N PRO A 50 -4.17 21.44 -3.97
CA PRO A 50 -4.77 22.29 -2.95
C PRO A 50 -6.11 22.93 -3.37
N GLU A 51 -6.42 22.97 -4.67
CA GLU A 51 -7.61 23.65 -5.20
C GLU A 51 -8.86 22.77 -5.20
N THR A 52 -8.70 21.45 -5.10
CA THR A 52 -9.83 20.51 -5.00
C THR A 52 -10.16 20.21 -3.55
N ARG A 53 -11.36 19.68 -3.30
CA ARG A 53 -11.72 19.04 -2.04
C ARG A 53 -11.40 17.55 -2.06
N PHE A 54 -11.41 16.92 -0.88
CA PHE A 54 -11.22 15.47 -0.79
C PHE A 54 -12.29 14.68 -1.55
N GLU A 55 -13.55 15.11 -1.47
CA GLU A 55 -14.66 14.42 -2.14
C GLU A 55 -14.56 14.48 -3.67
N GLU A 56 -13.85 15.48 -4.19
CA GLU A 56 -13.56 15.64 -5.62
C GLU A 56 -12.37 14.76 -6.05
N ASP A 57 -11.43 14.48 -5.14
CA ASP A 57 -10.27 13.61 -5.40
C ASP A 57 -10.60 12.11 -5.31
N LEU A 58 -11.56 11.74 -4.45
CA LEU A 58 -11.88 10.34 -4.15
C LEU A 58 -12.28 9.52 -5.39
N PRO A 59 -13.12 10.03 -6.33
CA PRO A 59 -13.45 9.31 -7.56
C PRO A 59 -12.22 8.89 -8.36
N ALA A 60 -11.20 9.76 -8.47
CA ALA A 60 -9.98 9.48 -9.23
C ALA A 60 -9.14 8.36 -8.58
N MET A 61 -9.12 8.27 -7.25
CA MET A 61 -8.47 7.15 -6.54
C MET A 61 -9.16 5.82 -6.85
N VAL A 62 -10.49 5.82 -6.86
CA VAL A 62 -11.30 4.64 -7.18
C VAL A 62 -11.15 4.26 -8.65
N GLU A 63 -11.12 5.23 -9.55
CA GLU A 63 -10.91 5.03 -10.98
C GLU A 63 -9.56 4.40 -11.27
N SER A 64 -8.48 4.91 -10.65
CA SER A 64 -7.15 4.32 -10.76
C SER A 64 -7.12 2.83 -10.39
N ILE A 65 -7.80 2.45 -9.29
CA ILE A 65 -7.90 1.05 -8.85
C ILE A 65 -8.74 0.20 -9.82
N ARG A 66 -9.87 0.73 -10.30
CA ARG A 66 -10.73 0.03 -11.27
C ARG A 66 -10.03 -0.20 -12.60
N HIS A 67 -9.40 0.83 -13.14
CA HIS A 67 -8.66 0.73 -14.40
C HIS A 67 -7.52 -0.30 -14.30
N ALA A 68 -6.78 -0.30 -13.18
CA ALA A 68 -5.75 -1.30 -12.94
C ALA A 68 -6.33 -2.74 -12.87
N ALA A 69 -7.50 -2.92 -12.25
CA ALA A 69 -8.17 -4.22 -12.20
C ALA A 69 -8.66 -4.67 -13.58
N ASP A 70 -9.21 -3.76 -14.38
CA ASP A 70 -9.71 -4.03 -15.73
C ASP A 70 -8.58 -4.47 -16.68
N ILE A 71 -7.37 -3.95 -16.51
CA ILE A 71 -6.19 -4.37 -17.30
C ILE A 71 -5.86 -5.86 -17.11
N VAL A 72 -6.03 -6.40 -15.90
CA VAL A 72 -5.63 -7.76 -15.56
C VAL A 72 -6.79 -8.76 -15.57
N VAL A 73 -8.03 -8.29 -15.68
CA VAL A 73 -9.19 -9.19 -15.69
C VAL A 73 -9.18 -10.04 -16.96
N ASN A 74 -9.44 -11.33 -16.82
CA ASN A 74 -9.41 -12.29 -17.93
C ASN A 74 -8.08 -12.33 -18.73
N SER A 75 -6.97 -11.87 -18.13
CA SER A 75 -5.65 -11.99 -18.74
C SER A 75 -4.97 -13.29 -18.34
N LYS A 76 -3.94 -13.69 -19.11
CA LYS A 76 -3.07 -14.82 -18.80
C LYS A 76 -1.63 -14.36 -18.88
N HIS A 77 -0.86 -14.71 -17.86
CA HIS A 77 0.55 -14.38 -17.74
C HIS A 77 1.33 -15.61 -17.27
N ASP A 78 2.63 -15.65 -17.56
CA ASP A 78 3.50 -16.78 -17.19
C ASP A 78 3.89 -16.73 -15.71
N SER A 79 3.75 -15.57 -15.07
CA SER A 79 4.11 -15.33 -13.68
C SER A 79 3.37 -14.13 -13.09
N VAL A 80 3.38 -13.99 -11.77
CA VAL A 80 2.86 -12.79 -11.09
C VAL A 80 3.63 -11.54 -11.53
N PHE A 81 4.95 -11.65 -11.66
CA PHE A 81 5.79 -10.55 -12.13
C PHE A 81 5.45 -10.09 -13.55
N SER A 82 5.22 -11.02 -14.48
CA SER A 82 4.87 -10.65 -15.87
C SER A 82 3.46 -10.02 -15.96
N ALA A 83 2.54 -10.44 -15.09
CA ALA A 83 1.24 -9.76 -14.92
C ALA A 83 1.43 -8.33 -14.39
N TRP A 84 2.17 -8.17 -13.29
CA TRP A 84 2.48 -6.86 -12.71
C TRP A 84 3.20 -5.94 -13.69
N PHE A 85 4.21 -6.45 -14.41
CA PHE A 85 4.99 -5.64 -15.34
C PHE A 85 4.13 -5.14 -16.50
N SER A 86 3.27 -6.01 -17.05
CA SER A 86 2.30 -5.62 -18.08
C SER A 86 1.30 -4.57 -17.55
N LEU A 87 0.77 -4.79 -16.34
CA LEU A 87 -0.11 -3.84 -15.67
C LEU A 87 0.56 -2.49 -15.47
N TYR A 88 1.78 -2.46 -14.94
CA TYR A 88 2.52 -1.23 -14.67
C TYR A 88 2.67 -0.39 -15.94
N GLN A 89 3.07 -1.01 -17.05
CA GLN A 89 3.25 -0.32 -18.33
C GLN A 89 1.94 0.22 -18.90
N GLN A 90 0.86 -0.56 -18.84
CA GLN A 90 -0.45 -0.14 -19.33
C GLN A 90 -1.06 0.97 -18.47
N GLN A 91 -0.93 0.87 -17.15
CA GLN A 91 -1.40 1.89 -16.20
C GLN A 91 -0.62 3.20 -16.38
N ASP A 92 0.70 3.16 -16.55
CA ASP A 92 1.52 4.35 -16.80
C ASP A 92 1.17 5.02 -18.15
N CYS A 93 0.92 4.22 -19.19
CA CYS A 93 0.47 4.74 -20.49
C CYS A 93 -0.89 5.44 -20.41
N TRP A 94 -1.87 4.79 -19.77
CA TRP A 94 -3.18 5.36 -19.51
C TRP A 94 -3.08 6.66 -18.69
N ALA A 95 -2.32 6.63 -17.58
CA ALA A 95 -2.19 7.78 -16.71
C ALA A 95 -1.56 9.00 -17.40
N ARG A 96 -0.59 8.80 -18.31
CA ARG A 96 -0.04 9.89 -19.12
C ARG A 96 -1.05 10.48 -20.10
N THR A 97 -2.00 9.67 -20.57
CA THR A 97 -3.04 10.09 -21.52
C THR A 97 -4.16 10.87 -20.81
N GLU A 98 -4.57 10.38 -19.64
CA GLU A 98 -5.59 11.02 -18.79
C GLU A 98 -5.04 12.06 -17.81
N GLU A 99 -3.73 12.37 -17.91
CA GLU A 99 -3.02 13.34 -17.06
C GLU A 99 -3.08 13.05 -15.55
N TYR A 100 -3.16 11.77 -15.18
CA TYR A 100 -3.11 11.31 -13.79
C TYR A 100 -1.68 11.44 -13.22
N PRO A 101 -1.51 12.02 -12.01
CA PRO A 101 -0.22 12.00 -11.32
C PRO A 101 0.28 10.57 -11.09
N PRO A 102 1.60 10.28 -11.26
CA PRO A 102 2.12 8.91 -11.15
C PRO A 102 1.80 8.21 -9.83
N LEU A 103 1.81 8.95 -8.72
CA LEU A 103 1.47 8.41 -7.41
C LEU A 103 0.00 7.95 -7.33
N LEU A 104 -0.92 8.70 -7.95
CA LEU A 104 -2.33 8.34 -8.05
C LEU A 104 -2.53 7.17 -9.02
N ALA A 105 -1.83 7.16 -10.15
CA ALA A 105 -1.93 6.07 -11.13
C ALA A 105 -1.48 4.72 -10.53
N HIS A 106 -0.36 4.72 -9.81
CA HIS A 106 0.20 3.50 -9.25
C HIS A 106 -0.38 3.08 -7.89
N LEU A 107 -1.33 3.86 -7.34
CA LEU A 107 -2.27 3.35 -6.33
C LEU A 107 -2.98 2.10 -6.84
N GLY A 108 -3.51 2.14 -8.07
CA GLY A 108 -4.17 1.00 -8.69
C GLY A 108 -3.22 -0.17 -8.93
N THR A 109 -2.03 0.10 -9.47
CA THR A 109 -1.01 -0.94 -9.70
C THR A 109 -0.65 -1.67 -8.40
N ALA A 110 -0.33 -0.95 -7.33
CA ALA A 110 0.04 -1.54 -6.05
C ALA A 110 -1.11 -2.30 -5.40
N PHE A 111 -2.35 -1.83 -5.57
CA PHE A 111 -3.54 -2.52 -5.07
C PHE A 111 -3.71 -3.91 -5.71
N VAL A 112 -3.66 -3.96 -7.04
CA VAL A 112 -3.81 -5.19 -7.82
C VAL A 112 -2.62 -6.12 -7.60
N GLU A 113 -1.40 -5.60 -7.56
CA GLU A 113 -0.18 -6.37 -7.27
C GLU A 113 -0.31 -7.16 -5.96
N ARG A 114 -0.73 -6.50 -4.87
CA ARG A 114 -0.92 -7.17 -3.57
C ARG A 114 -1.98 -8.26 -3.63
N ALA A 115 -3.07 -8.05 -4.35
CA ALA A 115 -4.11 -9.05 -4.52
C ALA A 115 -3.62 -10.26 -5.34
N LEU A 116 -2.87 -10.04 -6.43
CA LEU A 116 -2.26 -11.11 -7.22
C LEU A 116 -1.24 -11.91 -6.40
N ILE A 117 -0.39 -11.24 -5.62
CA ILE A 117 0.60 -11.89 -4.75
C ILE A 117 -0.09 -12.74 -3.68
N ASP A 118 -1.08 -12.19 -2.97
CA ASP A 118 -1.82 -12.93 -1.94
C ASP A 118 -2.55 -14.15 -2.54
N GLY A 119 -3.19 -13.96 -3.69
CA GLY A 119 -3.86 -15.02 -4.44
C GLY A 119 -2.90 -16.14 -4.84
N PHE A 120 -1.82 -15.80 -5.53
CA PHE A 120 -0.79 -16.77 -5.93
C PHE A 120 -0.21 -17.53 -4.74
N CYS A 121 0.17 -16.84 -3.66
CA CYS A 121 0.75 -17.47 -2.48
C CYS A 121 -0.22 -18.50 -1.87
N ARG A 122 -1.53 -18.16 -1.80
CA ARG A 122 -2.57 -19.08 -1.31
C ARG A 122 -2.74 -20.28 -2.23
N GLY A 123 -2.81 -20.07 -3.55
CA GLY A 123 -2.95 -21.14 -4.55
C GLY A 123 -1.76 -22.10 -4.57
N ALA A 124 -0.54 -21.56 -4.48
CA ALA A 124 0.70 -22.33 -4.46
C ALA A 124 1.04 -22.93 -3.09
N GLY A 125 0.30 -22.58 -2.03
CA GLY A 125 0.60 -23.03 -0.66
C GLY A 125 1.92 -22.47 -0.11
N LEU A 126 2.31 -21.27 -0.54
CA LEU A 126 3.56 -20.60 -0.15
C LEU A 126 3.29 -19.42 0.79
N SER A 127 4.21 -19.15 1.70
CA SER A 127 4.27 -17.84 2.35
C SER A 127 4.79 -16.79 1.37
N PHE A 128 4.47 -15.50 1.58
CA PHE A 128 5.06 -14.42 0.78
C PHE A 128 6.60 -14.44 0.80
N VAL A 129 7.19 -14.72 1.97
CA VAL A 129 8.63 -14.82 2.15
C VAL A 129 9.21 -15.91 1.26
N ASP A 130 8.61 -17.10 1.29
CA ASP A 130 9.08 -18.23 0.49
C ASP A 130 8.91 -17.93 -1.00
N ALA A 131 7.75 -17.38 -1.41
CA ALA A 131 7.48 -17.04 -2.80
C ALA A 131 8.47 -16.03 -3.38
N VAL A 132 8.88 -15.02 -2.61
CA VAL A 132 9.90 -14.06 -3.04
C VAL A 132 11.30 -14.69 -3.05
N ARG A 133 11.68 -15.40 -1.98
CA ARG A 133 13.03 -15.97 -1.84
C ARG A 133 13.31 -17.09 -2.85
N SER A 134 12.32 -17.94 -3.14
CA SER A 134 12.45 -18.98 -4.16
C SER A 134 12.19 -18.47 -5.57
N ASN A 135 11.94 -17.16 -5.72
CA ASN A 135 11.52 -16.51 -6.96
C ASN A 135 10.29 -17.17 -7.64
N ALA A 136 9.36 -17.73 -6.85
CA ALA A 136 8.15 -18.35 -7.39
C ALA A 136 7.23 -17.33 -8.10
N LEU A 137 7.35 -16.05 -7.75
CA LEU A 137 6.65 -14.95 -8.41
C LEU A 137 7.20 -14.62 -9.81
N GLY A 138 8.35 -15.20 -10.19
CA GLY A 138 9.01 -14.99 -11.48
C GLY A 138 9.59 -13.58 -11.65
N ILE A 139 10.13 -12.99 -10.58
CA ILE A 139 10.69 -11.64 -10.56
C ILE A 139 11.95 -11.59 -11.42
N GLU A 140 11.93 -10.72 -12.43
CA GLU A 140 13.08 -10.44 -13.29
C GLU A 140 13.69 -9.08 -12.91
N LEU A 141 14.59 -9.06 -11.92
CA LEU A 141 15.19 -7.81 -11.41
C LEU A 141 15.86 -6.97 -12.51
N GLY A 142 16.53 -7.64 -13.46
CA GLY A 142 17.18 -7.03 -14.62
C GLY A 142 16.24 -6.23 -15.55
N ARG A 143 14.93 -6.51 -15.51
CA ARG A 143 13.93 -5.76 -16.29
C ARG A 143 13.54 -4.43 -15.64
N ILE A 144 13.79 -4.28 -14.34
CA ILE A 144 13.59 -3.02 -13.61
C ILE A 144 14.91 -2.25 -13.56
N HIS A 145 15.98 -2.93 -13.17
CA HIS A 145 17.33 -2.37 -12.98
C HIS A 145 18.35 -3.22 -13.73
N PRO A 146 18.88 -2.76 -14.89
CA PRO A 146 19.79 -3.56 -15.73
C PRO A 146 21.02 -4.12 -14.99
N GLU A 147 21.51 -3.43 -13.96
CA GLU A 147 22.61 -3.84 -13.11
C GLU A 147 22.34 -5.10 -12.28
N LEU A 148 21.07 -5.50 -12.12
CA LEU A 148 20.64 -6.71 -11.42
C LEU A 148 20.38 -7.89 -12.37
N ALA A 149 20.71 -7.75 -13.66
CA ALA A 149 20.50 -8.80 -14.64
C ALA A 149 21.23 -10.10 -14.26
N GLY A 150 20.51 -11.22 -14.32
CA GLY A 150 21.04 -12.54 -13.99
C GLY A 150 21.14 -12.84 -12.49
N THR A 151 20.61 -11.96 -11.62
CA THR A 151 20.48 -12.22 -10.18
C THR A 151 19.03 -12.51 -9.80
N ASP A 152 18.85 -13.31 -8.77
CA ASP A 152 17.56 -13.61 -8.16
C ASP A 152 17.36 -12.81 -6.86
N PRO A 153 16.12 -12.64 -6.37
CA PRO A 153 15.86 -11.98 -5.10
C PRO A 153 16.66 -12.56 -3.92
N SER A 154 16.93 -13.87 -3.93
CA SER A 154 17.71 -14.57 -2.89
C SER A 154 19.18 -14.16 -2.81
N ASP A 155 19.76 -13.64 -3.89
CA ASP A 155 21.15 -13.14 -3.91
C ASP A 155 21.30 -11.89 -3.04
N TRP A 156 20.21 -11.14 -2.84
CA TRP A 156 20.20 -9.85 -2.16
C TRP A 156 19.45 -9.86 -0.83
N LEU A 157 18.50 -10.79 -0.65
CA LEU A 157 17.67 -10.84 0.54
C LEU A 157 18.26 -11.75 1.63
N PRO A 158 18.45 -11.25 2.86
CA PRO A 158 18.78 -12.12 3.98
C PRO A 158 17.61 -13.07 4.28
N SER A 159 17.90 -14.13 5.04
CA SER A 159 16.82 -14.99 5.58
C SER A 159 15.82 -14.16 6.36
N ALA A 160 14.53 -14.50 6.28
CA ALA A 160 13.51 -13.74 6.97
C ALA A 160 13.74 -13.74 8.49
N GLY A 161 13.58 -12.56 9.09
CA GLY A 161 13.61 -12.42 10.54
C GLY A 161 12.38 -13.05 11.20
N GLN A 162 12.49 -13.38 12.47
CA GLN A 162 11.36 -13.86 13.28
C GLN A 162 10.49 -12.72 13.83
N SER A 163 10.97 -11.47 13.73
CA SER A 163 10.30 -10.29 14.26
C SER A 163 10.65 -9.06 13.43
N ILE A 164 9.74 -8.08 13.43
CA ILE A 164 9.96 -6.73 12.88
C ILE A 164 9.86 -5.71 14.00
N ILE A 165 10.54 -4.58 13.82
CA ILE A 165 10.40 -3.42 14.72
C ILE A 165 9.28 -2.54 14.16
N ALA A 166 8.20 -2.38 14.93
CA ALA A 166 7.21 -1.35 14.66
C ALA A 166 7.79 0.01 15.11
N ARG A 167 7.84 0.97 14.18
CA ARG A 167 8.26 2.35 14.48
C ARG A 167 7.04 3.22 14.68
N HIS A 168 7.12 4.14 15.64
CA HIS A 168 6.04 5.08 15.86
C HIS A 168 6.11 6.23 14.83
N THR A 169 5.00 6.49 14.15
CA THR A 169 4.90 7.63 13.22
C THR A 169 4.40 8.85 13.98
N ILE A 170 5.07 9.98 13.76
CA ILE A 170 4.68 11.29 14.32
C ILE A 170 4.33 12.19 13.14
N GLY A 171 3.09 12.66 13.10
CA GLY A 171 2.58 13.65 12.14
C GLY A 171 3.02 15.08 12.48
N LEU A 172 2.77 16.01 11.56
CA LEU A 172 3.15 17.42 11.71
C LEU A 172 2.40 18.14 12.85
N GLY A 173 1.19 17.66 13.18
CA GLY A 173 0.35 18.21 14.23
C GLY A 173 0.36 17.39 15.52
N ASP A 174 1.15 16.32 15.60
CA ASP A 174 1.08 15.41 16.72
C ASP A 174 1.75 16.03 17.98
N PRO A 175 1.05 16.03 19.13
CA PRO A 175 1.61 16.59 20.36
C PRO A 175 2.78 15.73 20.86
N LEU A 176 3.94 16.35 21.07
CA LEU A 176 5.11 15.62 21.57
C LEU A 176 5.01 15.42 23.09
N ARG A 177 4.51 16.43 23.80
CA ARG A 177 4.34 16.45 25.25
C ARG A 177 2.87 16.64 25.61
N ARG A 178 2.48 16.15 26.78
CA ARG A 178 1.13 16.38 27.31
C ARG A 178 0.76 17.87 27.43
N SER A 179 1.76 18.72 27.69
CA SER A 179 1.59 20.17 27.75
C SER A 179 1.24 20.81 26.41
N ASP A 180 1.49 20.11 25.31
CA ASP A 180 1.25 20.62 23.96
C ASP A 180 -0.21 20.43 23.54
N ILE A 181 -1.01 19.70 24.35
CA ILE A 181 -2.42 19.41 24.09
C ILE A 181 -3.29 20.47 24.77
N PRO A 182 -4.05 21.28 24.00
CA PRO A 182 -5.07 22.19 24.54
C PRO A 182 -6.07 21.47 25.44
N GLU A 183 -6.55 22.14 26.50
CA GLU A 183 -7.45 21.51 27.48
C GLU A 183 -8.73 20.97 26.85
N ASP A 184 -9.28 21.70 25.87
CA ASP A 184 -10.49 21.36 25.12
C ASP A 184 -10.29 20.26 24.07
N GLU A 185 -9.04 19.94 23.71
CA GLU A 185 -8.68 18.85 22.80
C GLU A 185 -8.27 17.56 23.52
N ARG A 186 -8.25 17.56 24.87
CA ARG A 186 -7.86 16.37 25.64
C ARG A 186 -8.89 15.25 25.51
N ILE A 187 -8.41 14.09 25.08
CA ILE A 187 -9.20 12.86 24.97
C ILE A 187 -8.97 12.00 26.22
N SER A 188 -10.07 11.60 26.88
CA SER A 188 -10.05 10.80 28.11
C SER A 188 -10.54 9.38 27.88
N ASP A 189 -9.95 8.68 26.91
CA ASP A 189 -10.31 7.31 26.51
C ASP A 189 -9.33 6.24 27.01
N GLY A 190 -8.35 6.62 27.84
CA GLY A 190 -7.35 5.72 28.43
C GLY A 190 -6.18 5.38 27.50
N LEU A 191 -6.12 5.98 26.31
CA LEU A 191 -5.02 5.82 25.37
C LEU A 191 -4.12 7.08 25.38
N PRO A 192 -2.81 6.94 25.13
CA PRO A 192 -1.91 8.08 25.09
C PRO A 192 -2.28 9.00 23.92
N HIS A 193 -2.17 10.31 24.13
CA HIS A 193 -2.42 11.33 23.11
C HIS A 193 -1.11 11.98 22.66
N ALA A 194 -0.19 12.27 23.59
CA ALA A 194 1.15 12.76 23.27
C ALA A 194 2.16 11.63 23.06
N LEU A 195 3.19 11.89 22.24
CA LEU A 195 4.31 10.96 22.03
C LEU A 195 4.97 10.53 23.35
N SER A 196 5.22 11.47 24.27
CA SER A 196 5.82 11.18 25.57
C SER A 196 5.00 10.17 26.39
N ASP A 197 3.67 10.30 26.39
CA ASP A 197 2.78 9.35 27.05
C ASP A 197 2.81 8.00 26.32
N ALA A 198 2.81 8.00 24.98
CA ALA A 198 2.89 6.78 24.17
C ALA A 198 4.22 6.04 24.37
N ALA A 199 5.33 6.76 24.49
CA ALA A 199 6.65 6.18 24.72
C ALA A 199 6.73 5.45 26.05
N VAL A 200 6.15 6.02 27.10
CA VAL A 200 6.06 5.38 28.42
C VAL A 200 5.10 4.20 28.40
N GLN A 201 3.90 4.39 27.84
CA GLN A 201 2.84 3.37 27.90
C GLN A 201 3.12 2.16 26.99
N TYR A 202 3.70 2.39 25.81
CA TYR A 202 3.96 1.34 24.83
C TYR A 202 5.43 0.91 24.75
N GLY A 203 6.33 1.52 25.54
CA GLY A 203 7.76 1.23 25.49
C GLY A 203 8.38 1.56 24.14
N LEU A 204 8.03 2.72 23.57
CA LEU A 204 8.53 3.12 22.25
C LEU A 204 10.01 3.49 22.34
N HIS A 205 10.83 2.82 21.53
CA HIS A 205 12.27 3.03 21.45
C HIS A 205 12.75 3.35 20.03
N HIS A 206 11.85 3.38 19.04
CA HIS A 206 12.13 3.52 17.62
C HIS A 206 11.05 4.30 16.86
#